data_AF-A0A2M7ZC97-F1
#
_entry.id   AF-A0A2M7ZC97-F1
#
_cell.length_a   1.000
_cell.length_b   1.000
_cell.length_c   1.000
_cell.angle_alpha   90.00
_cell.angle_beta   90.00
_cell.angle_gamma   90.00
#
_symmetry.space_group_name_H-M   'P 1'
#
loop_
_entity.id
_entity.type
_entity.pdbx_description
1 polymer ?
#
loop_
_entity_poly.entity_id
_entity_poly.type
_entity_poly.pdbx_seq_one_letter_code
_entity_poly.pdbx_strand_id
1 'polypeptide(L)'
;MKLKYYFSLLLFFSFAENVLAQGVDHLPVQLIYFNGDVINQTSVLLQWGTATETNNFGYNVERSVNKTNWEVLGFVQGNGNSFSPKDYSF
;
A
#
# COMPACT_ATOMS: atom_id res chain seq x y z
N MET A 1 6.00 28.33 -8.40
CA MET A 1 4.87 27.57 -7.81
C MET A 1 5.34 26.12 -7.62
N LYS A 2 5.50 25.63 -6.39
CA LYS A 2 5.86 24.22 -6.15
C LYS A 2 4.58 23.38 -6.25
N LEU A 3 4.47 22.49 -7.23
CA LEU A 3 3.36 21.54 -7.30
C LEU A 3 3.47 20.58 -6.11
N LYS A 4 2.34 20.34 -5.42
CA LYS A 4 2.25 19.36 -4.34
C LYS A 4 1.74 18.05 -4.93
N TYR A 5 2.49 16.98 -4.76
CA TYR A 5 2.09 15.63 -5.15
C TYR A 5 1.62 14.86 -3.91
N TYR A 6 0.65 13.98 -4.10
CA TYR A 6 0.09 13.09 -3.09
C TYR A 6 0.29 11.64 -3.54
N PHE A 7 0.49 10.75 -2.57
CA PHE A 7 0.72 9.33 -2.80
C PHE A 7 -0.30 8.50 -2.03
N SER A 8 -0.75 7.41 -2.62
CA SER A 8 -1.72 6.47 -2.05
C SER A 8 -1.25 5.04 -2.27
N LEU A 9 -1.60 4.17 -1.31
CA LEU A 9 -1.36 2.74 -1.35
C LEU A 9 -2.71 2.03 -1.38
N LEU A 10 -3.08 1.46 -2.53
CA LEU A 10 -4.28 0.64 -2.63
C LEU A 10 -3.91 -0.84 -2.51
N LEU A 11 -4.55 -1.50 -1.54
CA LEU A 11 -4.38 -2.92 -1.25
C LEU A 11 -5.19 -3.77 -2.23
N PHE A 12 -4.57 -4.79 -2.80
CA PHE A 12 -5.25 -5.78 -3.64
C PHE A 12 -5.38 -7.11 -2.91
N PHE A 13 -6.63 -7.53 -2.70
CA PHE A 13 -6.95 -8.86 -2.17
C PHE A 13 -7.21 -9.83 -3.30
N SER A 14 -6.59 -11.01 -3.25
CA SER A 14 -6.97 -12.13 -4.10
C SER A 14 -8.12 -12.86 -3.41
N PHE A 15 -9.34 -12.77 -3.96
CA PHE A 15 -10.47 -13.53 -3.46
C PHE A 15 -10.52 -14.92 -4.12
N ALA A 16 -10.37 -15.97 -3.32
CA ALA A 16 -11.00 -17.25 -3.59
C ALA A 16 -12.14 -17.39 -2.57
N GLU A 17 -13.37 -17.58 -3.04
CA GLU A 17 -14.58 -17.54 -2.23
C GLU A 17 -14.57 -18.55 -1.06
N ASN A 18 -15.33 -18.18 -0.01
CA ASN A 18 -15.74 -18.90 1.20
C ASN A 18 -14.92 -18.64 2.47
N VAL A 19 -15.35 -17.64 3.25
CA VAL A 19 -15.08 -17.61 4.70
C VAL A 19 -16.38 -17.33 5.44
N LEU A 20 -16.85 -18.35 6.16
CA LEU A 20 -17.91 -18.21 7.16
C LEU A 20 -17.43 -17.24 8.24
N ALA A 21 -18.17 -16.16 8.41
CA ALA A 21 -17.92 -15.11 9.38
C ALA A 21 -17.83 -15.68 10.81
N GLN A 22 -16.64 -15.58 11.42
CA GLN A 22 -16.46 -15.62 12.87
C GLN A 22 -15.28 -14.72 13.25
N GLY A 23 -15.60 -13.53 13.77
CA GLY A 23 -14.83 -12.89 14.84
C GLY A 23 -13.65 -12.02 14.45
N VAL A 24 -13.86 -10.71 14.57
CA VAL A 24 -12.93 -9.57 14.46
C VAL A 24 -12.53 -9.25 13.01
N ASP A 25 -13.14 -8.19 12.49
CA ASP A 25 -12.88 -7.59 11.18
C ASP A 25 -11.51 -6.89 11.21
N HIS A 26 -10.43 -7.69 11.27
CA HIS A 26 -9.09 -7.17 11.11
C HIS A 26 -8.95 -6.74 9.67
N LEU A 27 -8.61 -5.46 9.44
CA LEU A 27 -8.24 -4.99 8.12
C LEU A 27 -7.20 -5.97 7.56
N PRO A 28 -7.42 -6.51 6.36
CA PRO A 28 -6.58 -7.57 5.81
C PRO A 28 -5.12 -7.15 5.62
N VAL A 29 -4.79 -5.85 5.71
CA VAL A 29 -3.43 -5.39 5.97
C VAL A 29 -3.45 -4.34 7.09
N GLN A 30 -2.53 -4.49 8.04
CA GLN A 30 -2.29 -3.50 9.09
C GLN A 30 -0.96 -2.79 8.85
N LEU A 31 -0.99 -1.49 8.56
CA LEU A 31 0.22 -0.69 8.37
C LEU A 31 0.86 -0.31 9.72
N ILE A 32 2.18 -0.36 9.77
CA ILE A 32 3.02 0.24 10.83
C ILE A 32 3.31 1.70 10.46
N TYR A 33 3.71 1.93 9.21
CA TYR A 33 4.05 3.25 8.69
C TYR A 33 3.83 3.33 7.17
N PHE A 34 3.66 4.56 6.68
CA PHE A 34 3.69 4.90 5.26
C PHE A 34 4.30 6.30 5.12
N ASN A 35 5.49 6.39 4.53
CA ASN A 35 6.28 7.60 4.41
C ASN A 35 6.65 7.86 2.94
N GLY A 36 6.86 9.13 2.62
CA GLY A 36 7.34 9.57 1.31
C GLY A 36 8.43 10.63 1.47
N ASP A 37 9.66 10.27 1.08
CA ASP A 37 10.84 11.11 1.23
C ASP A 37 11.32 11.65 -0.11
N VAL A 38 11.44 12.98 -0.22
CA VAL A 38 11.97 13.62 -1.43
C VAL A 38 13.47 13.37 -1.50
N ILE A 39 13.91 12.54 -2.44
CA ILE A 39 15.34 12.21 -2.61
C ILE A 39 16.03 13.27 -3.47
N ASN A 40 15.33 13.81 -4.47
CA ASN A 40 15.83 14.86 -5.36
C ASN A 40 14.66 15.64 -6.00
N GLN A 41 14.96 16.49 -6.99
CA GLN A 41 13.96 17.35 -7.64
C GLN A 41 12.87 16.59 -8.42
N THR A 42 13.13 15.35 -8.81
CA THR A 42 12.28 14.54 -9.71
C THR A 42 11.82 13.22 -9.09
N SER A 43 12.30 12.87 -7.90
CA SER A 43 12.10 11.54 -7.31
C SER A 43 11.71 11.63 -5.83
N VAL A 44 10.75 10.80 -5.45
CA VAL A 44 10.30 10.56 -4.08
C VAL A 44 10.44 9.06 -3.82
N LEU A 45 11.03 8.69 -2.69
CA LEU A 45 11.05 7.32 -2.19
C LEU A 45 9.79 7.11 -1.37
N LEU A 46 8.99 6.11 -1.70
CA LEU A 46 7.92 5.65 -0.83
C LEU A 46 8.42 4.47 -0.01
N GLN A 47 8.10 4.48 1.27
CA GLN A 47 8.40 3.36 2.17
C GLN A 47 7.21 3.07 3.04
N TRP A 48 6.87 1.79 3.18
CA TRP A 48 5.83 1.38 4.10
C TRP A 48 6.16 0.06 4.76
N GLY A 49 5.64 -0.10 5.97
CA GLY A 49 5.77 -1.30 6.76
C GLY A 49 4.39 -1.84 7.09
N THR A 50 4.20 -3.15 7.01
CA THR A 50 3.02 -3.84 7.53
C THR A 50 3.35 -4.61 8.79
N ALA A 51 2.41 -4.70 9.71
CA ALA A 51 2.48 -5.57 10.88
C ALA A 51 1.91 -6.95 10.55
N THR A 52 0.80 -6.98 9.81
CA THR A 52 0.12 -8.19 9.35
C THR A 52 -0.45 -8.00 7.95
N GLU A 53 -0.51 -9.10 7.19
CA GLU A 53 -1.11 -9.21 5.86
C GLU A 53 -1.94 -10.51 5.78
N THR A 54 -3.13 -10.43 5.23
CA THR A 54 -4.03 -11.56 5.01
C THR A 54 -4.56 -11.49 3.58
N ASN A 55 -4.28 -12.52 2.79
CA ASN A 55 -4.63 -12.63 1.37
C ASN A 55 -4.19 -11.41 0.53
N ASN A 56 -3.07 -10.78 0.90
CA ASN A 56 -2.54 -9.61 0.23
C ASN A 56 -1.76 -10.00 -1.02
N PHE A 57 -2.34 -9.73 -2.18
CA PHE A 57 -1.66 -9.96 -3.46
C PHE A 57 -0.56 -8.92 -3.69
N GLY A 58 -0.79 -7.69 -3.24
CA GLY A 58 0.16 -6.60 -3.31
C GLY A 58 -0.50 -5.24 -3.38
N TYR A 59 0.26 -4.28 -3.89
CA TYR A 59 0.01 -2.86 -3.72
C TYR A 59 0.09 -2.13 -5.05
N ASN A 60 -0.96 -1.42 -5.44
CA ASN A 60 -0.79 -0.38 -6.45
C ASN A 60 -0.22 0.87 -5.78
N VAL A 61 0.85 1.38 -6.38
CA VAL A 61 1.42 2.66 -6.03
C VAL A 61 0.78 3.71 -6.91
N GLU A 62 0.11 4.68 -6.29
CA GLU A 62 -0.61 5.73 -7.02
C GLU A 62 -0.12 7.12 -6.66
N ARG A 63 -0.17 8.02 -7.64
CA ARG A 63 0.17 9.44 -7.47
C ARG A 63 -0.96 10.33 -7.96
N SER A 64 -1.17 11.43 -7.25
CA SER A 64 -2.09 12.50 -7.66
C SER A 64 -1.47 13.88 -7.47
N VAL A 65 -1.80 14.81 -8.37
CA VAL A 65 -1.47 16.24 -8.23
C VAL A 65 -2.59 17.05 -7.57
N ASN A 66 -3.81 16.49 -7.50
CA ASN A 66 -5.01 17.22 -7.08
C ASN A 66 -5.85 16.47 -6.02
N LYS A 67 -5.40 15.29 -5.58
CA LYS A 67 -6.11 14.35 -4.68
C LYS A 67 -7.39 13.72 -5.22
N THR A 68 -7.78 14.05 -6.45
CA THR A 68 -9.02 13.55 -7.07
C THR A 68 -8.70 12.52 -8.15
N ASN A 69 -7.73 12.83 -9.01
CA ASN A 69 -7.32 11.98 -10.11
C ASN A 69 -6.03 11.29 -9.72
N TRP A 70 -6.06 9.96 -9.63
CA TRP A 70 -4.95 9.12 -9.25
C TRP A 70 -4.45 8.34 -10.47
N GLU A 71 -3.14 8.32 -10.66
CA GLU A 71 -2.44 7.58 -11.71
C GLU A 71 -1.68 6.43 -11.05
N VAL A 72 -1.87 5.20 -11.54
CA VAL A 72 -1.09 4.04 -11.12
C VAL A 72 0.32 4.14 -11.70
N LEU A 73 1.32 4.17 -10.84
CA LEU A 73 2.74 4.23 -11.20
C LEU A 73 3.36 2.84 -11.34
N GLY A 74 2.85 1.87 -10.58
CA GLY A 74 3.39 0.51 -10.57
C GLY A 74 2.71 -0.38 -9.53
N PHE A 75 3.16 -1.64 -9.49
CA PHE A 75 2.67 -2.65 -8.56
C PHE A 75 3.83 -3.25 -7.76
N VAL A 76 3.67 -3.34 -6.45
CA VAL A 76 4.61 -4.02 -5.55
C VAL A 76 3.96 -5.28 -4.99
N GLN A 77 4.61 -6.43 -5.20
CA GLN A 77 4.08 -7.72 -4.78
C GLN A 77 4.01 -7.83 -3.24
N GLY A 78 2.84 -8.25 -2.74
CA GLY A 78 2.60 -8.51 -1.33
C GLY A 78 3.13 -9.88 -0.89
N ASN A 79 2.98 -10.22 0.39
CA ASN A 79 3.43 -11.51 0.92
C ASN A 79 2.29 -12.55 1.07
N GLY A 80 1.09 -12.26 0.55
CA GLY A 80 -0.08 -13.13 0.73
C GLY A 80 -0.56 -13.08 2.18
N ASN A 81 -0.15 -14.08 2.96
CA ASN A 81 -0.40 -14.15 4.40
C ASN A 81 0.90 -13.92 5.17
N SER A 82 0.92 -12.92 6.04
CA SER A 82 2.05 -12.63 6.92
C SER A 82 1.58 -12.15 8.28
N PHE A 83 2.16 -12.74 9.34
CA PHE A 83 1.90 -12.34 10.73
C PHE A 83 3.17 -11.78 11.40
N SER A 84 4.15 -11.39 10.58
CA SER A 84 5.37 -10.72 11.00
C SER A 84 5.61 -9.48 10.13
N PRO A 85 6.33 -8.47 10.65
CA PRO A 85 6.52 -7.24 9.91
C PRO A 85 7.15 -7.41 8.53
N LYS A 86 6.67 -6.63 7.56
CA LYS A 86 7.24 -6.55 6.20
C LYS A 86 7.48 -5.11 5.83
N ASP A 87 8.65 -4.85 5.25
CA ASP A 87 9.04 -3.54 4.76
C ASP A 87 9.08 -3.53 3.23
N TYR A 88 8.59 -2.44 2.65
CA TYR A 88 8.49 -2.24 1.22
C TYR A 88 9.02 -0.87 0.82
N SER A 89 9.42 -0.74 -0.44
CA SER A 89 9.80 0.54 -1.04
C SER A 89 9.45 0.62 -2.52
N PHE A 90 9.20 1.84 -3.01
CA PHE A 90 9.00 2.16 -4.42
C PHE A 90 9.69 3.48 -4.79
#